data_AF-A0A0D7EM51-F1
#
_entry.id   AF-A0A0D7EM51-F1
#
_cell.length_a   1.000
_cell.length_b   1.000
_cell.length_c   1.000
_cell.angle_alpha   90.00
_cell.angle_beta   90.00
_cell.angle_gamma   90.00
#
_symmetry.space_group_name_H-M   'P 1'
#
loop_
_entity.id
_entity.type
_entity.pdbx_description
1 polymer ?
#
loop_
_entity_poly.entity_id
_entity_poly.type
_entity_poly.pdbx_seq_one_letter_code
_entity_poly.pdbx_strand_id
1 'polypeptide(L)' 'FVPTADIPVHLLPGRQWLAVLGSVGQPRDGNPAAAYALYDTDKREITFCRQPYDVDEAARRIRRNGLPLWLADRLLVGK' A
#
# COMPACT_ATOMS: atom_id res chain seq x y z
N PHE A 1 13.37 11.73 2.19
CA PHE A 1 12.45 11.90 1.06
C PHE A 1 11.21 11.09 1.36
N VAL A 2 10.01 11.68 1.30
CA VAL A 2 8.73 10.97 1.43
C VAL A 2 8.03 11.11 0.07
N PRO A 3 7.78 10.01 -0.66
CA PRO A 3 7.09 10.09 -1.93
C PRO A 3 5.65 10.56 -1.72
N THR A 4 5.20 11.51 -2.53
CA THR A 4 3.80 11.91 -2.60
C THR A 4 3.07 10.93 -3.50
N ALA A 5 1.88 10.50 -3.08
CA ALA A 5 1.05 9.60 -3.88
C ALA A 5 0.78 10.18 -5.28
N ASP A 6 0.83 9.32 -6.29
CA ASP A 6 0.56 9.60 -7.70
C ASP A 6 1.51 10.60 -8.39
N ILE A 7 2.61 10.98 -7.72
CA ILE A 7 3.68 11.78 -8.30
C ILE A 7 4.86 10.86 -8.67
N PRO A 8 5.29 10.81 -9.95
CA PRO A 8 6.40 9.98 -10.37
C PRO A 8 7.73 10.47 -9.80
N VAL A 9 8.57 9.52 -9.40
CA VAL A 9 9.94 9.75 -8.93
C VAL A 9 10.92 9.19 -9.93
N HIS A 10 11.78 10.04 -10.48
CA HIS A 10 12.76 9.64 -11.48
C HIS A 10 13.98 8.94 -10.83
N LEU A 11 14.31 7.75 -11.31
CA LEU A 11 15.41 6.93 -10.80
C LEU A 11 16.68 7.20 -11.62
N LEU A 12 17.56 8.02 -11.05
CA LEU A 12 18.82 8.38 -11.70
C LEU A 12 19.70 7.16 -11.95
N PRO A 13 20.35 7.07 -13.14
CA PRO A 13 21.28 6.00 -13.46
C PRO A 13 22.53 6.05 -12.58
N GLY A 14 23.24 4.91 -12.48
CA GLY A 14 24.46 4.79 -11.68
C GLY A 14 24.22 4.71 -10.17
N ARG A 15 22.96 4.54 -9.74
CA ARG A 15 22.57 4.35 -8.34
C ARG A 15 21.79 3.05 -8.17
N GLN A 16 21.92 2.45 -7.00
CA GLN A 16 21.03 1.38 -6.56
C GLN A 16 19.90 1.99 -5.73
N TRP A 17 18.68 1.53 -5.98
CA TRP A 17 17.47 2.02 -5.35
C TRP A 17 16.77 0.89 -4.60
N LEU A 18 16.29 1.18 -3.40
CA LEU A 18 15.40 0.31 -2.63
C LEU A 18 14.08 1.03 -2.42
N ALA A 19 12.98 0.43 -2.91
CA ALA A 19 11.64 0.98 -2.76
C ALA A 19 10.82 0.12 -1.81
N VAL A 20 10.25 0.74 -0.76
CA VAL A 20 9.33 0.09 0.18
C VAL A 20 7.92 0.57 -0.14
N LEU A 21 7.13 -0.28 -0.79
CA LEU A 21 5.85 0.13 -1.41
C LEU A 21 4.66 0.16 -0.45
N GLY A 22 4.79 -0.49 0.71
CA GLY A 22 3.68 -0.77 1.62
C GLY A 22 3.04 -2.13 1.32
N SER A 23 1.74 -2.25 1.61
CA SER A 23 0.98 -3.49 1.46
C SER A 23 -0.39 -3.20 0.84
N VAL A 24 -0.81 -4.07 -0.09
CA VAL A 24 -2.13 -3.98 -0.72
C VAL A 24 -3.23 -4.41 0.26
N GLY A 25 -3.00 -5.51 1.00
CA GLY A 25 -4.06 -6.16 1.79
C GLY A 25 -4.07 -5.83 3.28
N GLN A 26 -2.92 -5.49 3.86
CA GLN A 26 -2.79 -5.10 5.28
C GLN A 26 -1.71 -4.02 5.40
N PRO A 27 -2.02 -2.77 5.03
CA PRO A 27 -1.13 -1.64 5.30
C PRO A 27 -0.91 -1.49 6.81
N ARG A 28 0.28 -1.03 7.20
CA ARG A 28 0.72 -0.89 8.60
C ARG A 28 1.21 0.51 8.96
N ASP A 29 0.85 1.49 8.15
CA ASP A 29 1.34 2.86 8.21
C ASP A 29 0.27 3.87 8.64
N GLY A 30 -0.87 3.38 9.16
CA GLY A 30 -1.97 4.22 9.61
C GLY A 30 -2.91 4.68 8.49
N ASN A 31 -2.70 4.23 7.24
CA ASN A 31 -3.62 4.47 6.14
C ASN A 31 -4.21 3.12 5.66
N PRO A 32 -5.53 2.90 5.78
CA PRO A 32 -6.15 1.64 5.39
C PRO A 32 -6.19 1.42 3.87
N ALA A 33 -5.94 2.45 3.05
CA ALA A 33 -5.89 2.32 1.59
C ALA A 33 -4.77 1.37 1.14
N ALA A 34 -5.07 0.56 0.12
CA ALA A 34 -4.12 -0.36 -0.47
C ALA A 34 -2.92 0.41 -1.03
N ALA A 35 -1.72 -0.04 -0.70
CA ALA A 35 -0.47 0.58 -1.14
C ALA A 35 0.26 -0.31 -2.16
N TYR A 36 0.65 0.29 -3.28
CA TYR A 36 1.43 -0.33 -4.33
C TYR A 36 2.20 0.74 -5.11
N ALA A 37 3.00 0.33 -6.10
CA ALA A 37 3.62 1.27 -7.01
C ALA A 37 3.62 0.76 -8.45
N LEU A 38 3.67 1.71 -9.37
CA LEU A 38 3.92 1.47 -10.78
C LEU A 38 5.38 1.79 -11.07
N TYR A 39 6.06 0.90 -11.77
CA TYR A 39 7.44 1.10 -12.21
C TYR A 39 7.49 1.10 -13.74
N ASP A 40 7.80 2.25 -14.32
CA ASP A 40 8.03 2.44 -15.74
C ASP A 40 9.53 2.22 -16.03
N THR A 41 9.85 1.11 -16.70
CA THR A 41 11.24 0.73 -17.01
C THR A 41 11.86 1.58 -18.10
N ASP A 42 11.06 2.12 -19.02
CA ASP A 42 11.53 2.90 -20.16
C ASP A 42 11.89 4.32 -19.72
N LYS A 43 11.01 4.93 -18.91
CA LYS A 43 11.24 6.25 -18.31
C LYS A 43 12.11 6.21 -17.07
N ARG A 44 12.28 5.04 -16.46
CA ARG A 44 12.95 4.83 -15.15
C ARG A 44 12.28 5.63 -14.05
N GLU A 45 10.96 5.50 -13.94
CA GLU A 45 10.15 6.22 -12.97
C GLU A 45 9.37 5.26 -12.09
N ILE A 46 9.28 5.58 -10.80
CA ILE A 46 8.41 4.87 -9.87
C ILE A 46 7.35 5.81 -9.31
N THR A 47 6.09 5.40 -9.35
CA THR A 47 4.95 6.15 -8.81
C THR A 47 4.31 5.35 -7.69
N PHE A 48 4.25 5.93 -6.50
CA PHE A 48 3.60 5.31 -5.34
C PHE A 48 2.11 5.61 -5.38
N CYS A 49 1.27 4.59 -5.25
CA CYS A 49 -0.18 4.71 -5.39
C CYS A 49 -0.88 4.31 -4.09
N ARG A 50 -1.99 5.00 -3.79
CA ARG A 50 -2.92 4.66 -2.71
C ARG A 50 -4.33 4.53 -3.26
N GLN A 51 -4.89 3.34 -3.16
CA GLN A 51 -6.24 3.08 -3.65
C GLN A 51 -7.17 2.73 -2.48
N PRO A 52 -8.19 3.56 -2.21
CA PRO A 52 -9.27 3.19 -1.30
C PRO A 52 -9.99 1.93 -1.79
N TYR A 53 -10.36 1.07 -0.85
CA TYR A 53 -11.19 -0.11 -1.11
C TYR A 53 -12.20 -0.27 0.02
N ASP A 54 -13.15 -1.20 -0.14
CA ASP A 54 -14.14 -1.52 0.89
C ASP A 54 -13.49 -2.32 2.02
N VAL A 55 -12.84 -1.59 2.93
CA VAL A 55 -12.14 -2.15 4.10
C VAL A 55 -13.14 -2.78 5.08
N ASP A 56 -14.36 -2.23 5.16
CA ASP A 56 -15.43 -2.76 5.99
C ASP A 56 -15.90 -4.14 5.52
N GLU A 57 -16.10 -4.33 4.21
CA GLU A 57 -16.39 -5.64 3.61
C GLU A 57 -15.26 -6.64 3.88
N ALA A 58 -14.00 -6.24 3.70
CA ALA A 58 -12.85 -7.09 3.97
C ALA A 58 -12.81 -7.52 5.46
N ALA A 59 -12.99 -6.58 6.39
CA ALA A 59 -13.07 -6.84 7.82
C ALA A 59 -14.25 -7.77 8.17
N ARG A 60 -15.43 -7.56 7.55
CA ARG A 60 -16.61 -8.40 7.77
C ARG A 60 -16.39 -9.84 7.30
N ARG A 61 -15.69 -10.05 6.18
CA ARG A 61 -15.31 -11.39 5.71
C ARG A 61 -14.38 -12.09 6.69
N ILE A 62 -13.41 -11.39 7.26
CA ILE A 62 -12.52 -11.94 8.30
C ILE A 62 -13.35 -12.42 9.50
N ARG A 63 -14.24 -11.56 10.01
CA ARG A 63 -15.12 -11.90 11.14
C ARG A 63 -16.03 -13.10 10.84
N ARG A 64 -16.64 -13.14 9.65
CA ARG A 64 -17.53 -14.23 9.23
C ARG A 64 -16.84 -15.58 9.12
N ASN A 65 -15.56 -15.60 8.76
CA ASN A 65 -14.77 -16.83 8.67
C ASN A 65 -14.21 -17.30 10.03
N GLY A 66 -14.61 -16.68 11.14
CA GLY A 66 -14.16 -17.07 12.48
C GLY A 66 -12.68 -16.80 12.75
N LEU A 67 -12.05 -15.95 11.95
CA LEU A 67 -10.66 -15.53 12.17
C LEU A 67 -10.57 -14.58 13.38
N PRO A 68 -9.39 -14.47 14.02
CA PRO A 68 -9.20 -13.57 15.15
C PRO A 68 -9.66 -12.13 14.85
N LEU A 69 -10.49 -11.56 15.71
CA LEU A 69 -11.14 -10.25 15.50
C LEU A 69 -10.14 -9.12 15.26
N TRP A 70 -8.99 -9.16 15.93
CA TRP A 70 -7.92 -8.17 15.79
C TRP A 70 -7.37 -8.07 14.35
N LEU A 71 -7.49 -9.13 13.53
CA LEU A 71 -7.13 -9.10 12.11
C LEU A 71 -8.08 -8.23 11.30
N ALA A 72 -9.35 -8.17 11.67
CA ALA A 72 -10.36 -7.33 11.04
C ALA A 72 -10.23 -5.88 11.50
N ASP A 73 -10.04 -5.66 12.80
CA ASP A 73 -9.99 -4.32 13.37
C ASP A 73 -8.77 -3.54 12.89
N ARG A 74 -7.64 -4.22 12.73
CA ARG A 74 -6.41 -3.58 12.27
C ARG A 74 -6.45 -3.13 10.81
N LEU A 75 -7.28 -3.76 9.97
CA LEU A 75 -7.50 -3.31 8.59
C LEU A 75 -8.09 -1.91 8.54
N LEU A 76 -9.04 -1.61 9.44
CA LEU A 76 -9.72 -0.32 9.51
C LEU A 76 -8.77 0.82 9.89
N VAL A 77 -7.73 0.50 10.67
CA VAL A 77 -6.72 1.46 11.13
C VAL A 77 -5.51 1.51 10.19
N GLY A 78 -5.28 0.46 9.39
CA GLY A 78 -4.03 0.28 8.65
C GLY A 78 -2.85 -0.03 9.59
N LYS A 79 -3.01 -1.03 10.46
CA LYS A 79 -1.99 -1.48 11.44
C LYS A 79 -1.74 -2.98 11.43
#